data_AF-A0A952Q0P9-F1
#
_entry.id   AF-A0A952Q0P9-F1
#
_cell.length_a   1.000
_cell.length_b   1.000
_cell.length_c   1.000
_cell.angle_alpha   90.00
_cell.angle_beta   90.00
_cell.angle_gamma   90.00
#
_symmetry.space_group_name_H-M   'P 1'
#
loop_
_entity.id
_entity.type
_entity.pdbx_description
1 polymer ?
#
loop_
_entity_poly.entity_id
_entity_poly.type
_entity_poly.pdbx_seq_one_letter_code
_entity_poly.pdbx_strand_id
1 'polypeptide(L)'
;MNCPYCGEQTPDGSNFCIECGAAIYATKAVPTAWEYQDFLVTWDVGTRPYRLLASVTITRDYIWAAHQKRVLPELQKWLDAGWQPITETGVAACEWNFFAKRDFSFGCMEIVGFIWTFSLYFWIWLFLRGTNPIQYEELIGYRVKMRRPKAKNSA
;
A
#
# COMPACT_ATOMS: atom_id res chain seq x y z
N MET A 1 -4.70 45.95 -11.71
CA MET A 1 -3.40 45.71 -12.40
C MET A 1 -3.64 45.23 -13.83
N ASN A 2 -2.77 45.47 -14.81
CA ASN A 2 -3.01 45.03 -16.20
C ASN A 2 -2.49 43.61 -16.43
N CYS A 3 -3.24 42.81 -17.19
CA CYS A 3 -2.84 41.45 -17.55
C CYS A 3 -1.62 41.49 -18.49
N PRO A 4 -0.53 40.74 -18.21
CA PRO A 4 0.65 40.72 -19.08
C PRO A 4 0.42 40.02 -20.44
N TYR A 5 -0.70 39.30 -20.61
CA TYR A 5 -1.01 38.56 -21.83
C TYR A 5 -1.94 39.31 -22.79
N CYS A 6 -3.02 39.90 -22.27
CA CYS A 6 -3.99 40.63 -23.11
C CYS A 6 -3.95 42.15 -22.93
N GLY A 7 -3.22 42.67 -21.93
CA GLY A 7 -3.14 44.10 -21.63
C GLY A 7 -4.33 44.67 -20.86
N GLU A 8 -5.39 43.89 -20.66
CA GLU A 8 -6.65 44.36 -20.08
C GLU A 8 -6.57 44.56 -18.56
N GLN A 9 -7.35 45.52 -18.05
CA GLN A 9 -7.34 45.87 -16.65
C GLN A 9 -8.05 44.80 -15.81
N THR A 10 -7.31 44.17 -14.91
CA THR A 10 -7.83 43.11 -14.06
C THR A 10 -8.02 43.60 -12.63
N PRO A 11 -9.12 43.21 -11.94
CA PRO A 11 -9.39 43.64 -10.57
C PRO A 11 -8.25 43.27 -9.62
N ASP A 12 -7.91 44.18 -8.71
CA ASP A 12 -6.85 43.93 -7.74
C ASP A 12 -7.26 42.76 -6.82
N GLY A 13 -6.43 41.70 -6.79
CA GLY A 13 -6.69 40.45 -6.07
C GLY A 13 -7.17 39.27 -6.93
N SER A 14 -7.38 39.44 -8.24
CA SER A 14 -7.71 38.33 -9.14
C SER A 14 -6.47 37.47 -9.45
N ASN A 15 -6.57 36.14 -9.27
CA ASN A 15 -5.49 35.21 -9.63
C ASN A 15 -5.40 34.96 -11.14
N PHE A 16 -6.51 35.15 -11.87
CA PHE A 16 -6.65 34.91 -13.30
C PHE A 16 -7.30 36.10 -13.98
N CYS A 17 -6.99 36.32 -15.26
CA CYS A 17 -7.64 37.30 -16.09
C CYS A 17 -9.05 36.87 -16.47
N ILE A 18 -10.03 37.75 -16.26
CA ILE A 18 -11.44 37.47 -16.57
C ILE A 18 -11.66 37.40 -18.09
N GLU A 19 -10.91 38.18 -18.86
CA GLU A 19 -11.07 38.23 -20.32
C GLU A 19 -10.32 37.12 -21.06
N CYS A 20 -9.06 36.85 -20.71
CA CYS A 20 -8.25 35.85 -21.43
C CYS A 20 -8.04 34.54 -20.67
N GLY A 21 -8.45 34.44 -19.40
CA GLY A 21 -8.24 33.27 -18.55
C GLY A 21 -6.80 33.06 -18.06
N ALA A 22 -5.83 33.88 -18.48
CA ALA A 22 -4.43 33.71 -18.12
C ALA A 22 -4.15 34.06 -16.64
N ALA A 23 -3.31 33.28 -15.96
CA ALA A 23 -2.89 33.55 -14.59
C ALA A 23 -2.00 34.80 -14.52
N ILE A 24 -2.30 35.72 -13.59
CA ILE A 24 -1.62 37.03 -13.47
C ILE A 24 -0.40 36.92 -12.57
N TYR A 25 -0.49 36.08 -11.54
CA TYR A 25 0.63 35.72 -10.68
C TYR A 25 1.20 34.42 -11.19
N ALA A 26 2.34 34.50 -11.87
CA ALA A 26 3.08 33.34 -12.33
C ALA A 26 3.27 32.37 -11.16
N THR A 27 2.63 31.21 -11.29
CA THR A 27 2.71 30.06 -10.42
C THR A 27 4.18 29.72 -10.15
N LYS A 28 4.51 29.39 -8.89
CA LYS A 28 5.82 28.83 -8.48
C LYS A 28 6.32 27.93 -9.60
N ALA A 29 7.44 28.30 -10.22
CA ALA A 29 7.98 27.61 -11.40
C ALA A 29 7.94 26.10 -11.14
N VAL A 30 7.02 25.40 -11.80
CA VAL A 30 6.90 23.96 -11.63
C VAL A 30 8.23 23.39 -12.13
N PRO A 31 8.98 22.70 -11.26
CA PRO A 31 10.26 22.15 -11.65
C PRO A 31 10.03 21.19 -12.82
N THR A 32 10.62 21.52 -13.96
CA THR A 32 10.44 20.79 -15.23
C THR A 32 11.13 19.42 -15.20
N ALA A 33 12.02 19.18 -14.23
CA ALA A 33 12.72 17.92 -14.04
C ALA A 33 12.41 17.33 -12.65
N TRP A 34 12.01 16.06 -12.63
CA TRP A 34 11.73 15.28 -11.42
C TRP A 34 12.79 14.20 -11.24
N GLU A 35 13.20 13.98 -9.99
CA GLU A 35 13.99 12.84 -9.53
C GLU A 35 13.01 11.79 -8.98
N TYR A 36 13.19 10.52 -9.37
CA TYR A 36 12.35 9.41 -8.94
C TYR A 36 13.16 8.42 -8.13
N GLN A 37 12.62 7.95 -7.00
CA GLN A 37 13.25 6.95 -6.16
C GLN A 37 12.20 6.12 -5.44
N ASP A 38 12.45 4.82 -5.31
CA ASP A 38 11.59 3.91 -4.55
C ASP A 38 12.00 3.91 -3.08
N PHE A 39 11.05 4.25 -2.20
CA PHE A 39 11.18 3.99 -0.77
C PHE A 39 10.89 2.51 -0.53
N LEU A 40 11.91 1.76 -0.13
CA LEU A 40 11.84 0.31 0.07
C LEU A 40 12.21 -0.03 1.52
N VAL A 41 11.32 -0.70 2.23
CA VAL A 41 11.61 -1.35 3.51
C VAL A 41 11.39 -2.84 3.33
N THR A 42 12.46 -3.63 3.33
CA THR A 42 12.38 -5.10 3.26
C THR A 42 12.29 -5.69 4.66
N TRP A 43 11.56 -6.78 4.81
CA TRP A 43 11.59 -7.61 6.01
C TRP A 43 12.47 -8.84 5.78
N ASP A 44 13.11 -9.31 6.84
CA ASP A 44 13.96 -10.49 6.76
C ASP A 44 13.10 -11.70 6.35
N VAL A 45 13.52 -12.36 5.27
CA VAL A 45 12.84 -13.54 4.72
C VAL A 45 12.87 -14.64 5.78
N GLY A 46 11.68 -15.13 6.20
CA GLY A 46 11.55 -16.03 7.34
C GLY A 46 10.53 -15.59 8.39
N THR A 47 9.89 -14.43 8.20
CA THR A 47 8.67 -14.10 8.94
C THR A 47 7.64 -15.21 8.74
N ARG A 48 7.07 -15.73 9.83
CA ARG A 48 6.11 -16.84 9.73
C ARG A 48 4.96 -16.42 8.82
N PRO A 49 4.61 -17.21 7.79
CA PRO A 49 3.50 -16.88 6.92
C PRO A 49 2.23 -16.76 7.76
N TYR A 50 1.46 -15.70 7.53
CA TYR A 50 0.23 -15.48 8.26
C TYR A 50 -0.86 -16.38 7.67
N ARG A 51 -1.44 -17.22 8.52
CA ARG A 51 -2.61 -18.02 8.15
C ARG A 51 -3.78 -17.05 8.00
N LEU A 52 -4.38 -17.02 6.81
CA LEU A 52 -5.61 -16.27 6.57
C LEU A 52 -6.78 -16.98 7.25
N LEU A 53 -7.01 -16.64 8.53
CA LEU A 53 -8.16 -17.10 9.31
C LEU A 53 -9.40 -16.20 9.13
N ALA A 54 -9.18 -14.97 8.67
CA ALA A 54 -10.20 -13.95 8.41
C ALA A 54 -10.12 -13.47 6.95
N SER A 55 -10.84 -12.39 6.61
CA SER A 55 -10.69 -11.78 5.29
C SER A 55 -9.25 -11.28 5.08
N VAL A 56 -8.81 -11.32 3.82
CA VAL A 56 -7.50 -10.81 3.39
C VAL A 56 -7.30 -9.37 3.87
N THR A 57 -8.31 -8.51 3.71
CA THR A 57 -8.27 -7.11 4.11
C THR A 57 -7.98 -6.95 5.61
N ILE A 58 -8.71 -7.66 6.48
CA ILE A 58 -8.53 -7.57 7.94
C ILE A 58 -7.12 -8.02 8.34
N THR A 59 -6.64 -9.10 7.71
CA THR A 59 -5.30 -9.62 8.02
C THR A 59 -4.22 -8.61 7.63
N ARG A 60 -4.35 -7.97 6.47
CA ARG A 60 -3.42 -6.94 6.00
C ARG A 60 -3.45 -5.69 6.87
N ASP A 61 -4.62 -5.23 7.27
CA ASP A 61 -4.78 -4.08 8.17
C ASP A 61 -4.11 -4.35 9.51
N TYR A 62 -4.30 -5.55 10.07
CA TYR A 62 -3.68 -5.97 11.32
C TYR A 62 -2.15 -6.01 11.22
N ILE A 63 -1.62 -6.63 10.16
CA ILE A 63 -0.17 -6.72 9.93
C ILE A 63 0.43 -5.33 9.70
N TRP A 64 -0.23 -4.49 8.90
CA TRP A 64 0.19 -3.10 8.72
C TRP A 64 0.20 -2.34 10.06
N ALA A 65 -0.85 -2.48 10.88
CA ALA A 65 -0.92 -1.83 12.18
C ALA A 65 0.23 -2.24 13.11
N ALA A 66 0.71 -3.48 13.01
CA ALA A 66 1.87 -3.99 13.75
C ALA A 66 3.20 -3.41 13.24
N HIS A 67 3.35 -3.20 11.92
CA HIS A 67 4.61 -2.78 11.30
C HIS A 67 4.72 -1.27 11.03
N GLN A 68 3.62 -0.52 11.01
CA GLN A 68 3.62 0.91 10.69
C GLN A 68 4.56 1.73 11.57
N LYS A 69 4.75 1.33 12.84
CA LYS A 69 5.65 2.01 13.79
C LYS A 69 7.11 2.02 13.31
N ARG A 70 7.51 1.05 12.50
CA ARG A 70 8.85 0.98 11.89
C ARG A 70 8.92 1.76 10.58
N VAL A 71 7.85 1.74 9.78
CA VAL A 71 7.82 2.32 8.43
C VAL A 71 7.59 3.84 8.47
N LEU A 72 6.64 4.31 9.28
CA LEU A 72 6.21 5.71 9.30
C LEU A 72 7.34 6.70 9.66
N PRO A 73 8.23 6.43 10.64
CA PRO A 73 9.31 7.37 10.95
C PRO A 73 10.30 7.53 9.80
N GLU A 74 10.64 6.43 9.10
CA GLU A 74 11.53 6.49 7.94
C GLU A 74 10.86 7.19 6.77
N LEU A 75 9.57 6.91 6.52
CA LEU A 75 8.81 7.62 5.50
C LEU A 75 8.72 9.13 5.80
N GLN A 76 8.55 9.51 7.06
CA GLN A 76 8.51 10.92 7.46
C GLN A 76 9.82 11.64 7.13
N LYS A 77 10.98 11.01 7.37
CA LYS A 77 12.29 11.59 6.98
C LYS A 77 12.36 11.90 5.48
N TRP A 78 11.76 11.06 4.64
CA TRP A 78 11.71 11.29 3.20
C TRP A 78 10.81 12.47 2.85
N LEU A 79 9.64 12.55 3.48
CA LEU A 79 8.72 13.68 3.32
C LEU A 79 9.39 15.00 3.74
N ASP A 80 10.11 15.00 4.87
CA ASP A 80 10.84 16.15 5.38
C ASP A 80 11.99 16.55 4.44
N ALA A 81 12.60 15.60 3.73
CA ALA A 81 13.59 15.83 2.68
C ALA A 81 12.99 16.31 1.34
N GLY A 82 11.68 16.58 1.30
CA GLY A 82 10.96 17.12 0.15
C GLY A 82 10.50 16.07 -0.87
N TRP A 83 10.60 14.78 -0.55
CA TRP A 83 10.04 13.73 -1.40
C TRP A 83 8.51 13.69 -1.28
N GLN A 84 7.86 13.35 -2.39
CA GLN A 84 6.41 13.24 -2.49
C GLN A 84 6.01 11.86 -2.98
N PRO A 85 5.05 11.17 -2.33
CA PRO A 85 4.57 9.88 -2.80
C PRO A 85 3.75 10.04 -4.09
N ILE A 86 3.98 9.12 -5.03
CA ILE A 86 3.25 9.03 -6.30
C ILE A 86 2.16 7.96 -6.19
N THR A 87 2.45 6.87 -5.48
CA THR A 87 1.54 5.76 -5.22
C THR A 87 0.81 5.94 -3.90
N GLU A 88 -0.27 5.19 -3.71
CA GLU A 88 -0.97 5.11 -2.43
C GLU A 88 -0.01 4.71 -1.30
N THR A 89 -0.23 5.27 -0.11
CA THR A 89 0.54 4.96 1.11
C THR A 89 -0.32 4.12 2.05
N GLY A 90 0.31 3.34 2.93
CA GLY A 90 -0.37 2.46 3.88
C GLY A 90 -0.45 1.01 3.42
N VAL A 91 -1.58 0.34 3.67
CA VAL A 91 -1.73 -1.11 3.45
C VAL A 91 -1.52 -1.51 1.99
N ALA A 92 -1.92 -0.64 1.04
CA ALA A 92 -1.77 -0.88 -0.40
C ALA A 92 -0.31 -0.87 -0.89
N ALA A 93 0.60 -0.22 -0.15
CA ALA A 93 2.03 -0.18 -0.47
C ALA A 93 2.82 -1.39 0.06
N CYS A 94 2.16 -2.28 0.80
CA CYS A 94 2.75 -3.54 1.24
C CYS A 94 2.80 -4.54 0.08
N GLU A 95 3.98 -5.12 -0.16
CA GLU A 95 4.21 -6.22 -1.09
C GLU A 95 3.98 -7.56 -0.37
N TRP A 96 3.11 -8.38 -0.95
CA TRP A 96 2.69 -9.65 -0.38
C TRP A 96 3.07 -10.80 -1.30
N ASN A 97 3.53 -11.89 -0.71
CA ASN A 97 3.68 -13.17 -1.38
C ASN A 97 2.53 -14.09 -0.99
N PHE A 98 1.91 -14.72 -1.97
CA PHE A 98 0.79 -15.62 -1.74
C PHE A 98 1.24 -17.05 -1.95
N PHE A 99 0.98 -17.90 -0.96
CA PHE A 99 1.26 -19.33 -1.06
C PHE A 99 0.06 -20.13 -0.60
N ALA A 100 -0.30 -21.15 -1.38
CA ALA A 100 -1.31 -22.12 -0.98
C ALA A 100 -0.60 -23.35 -0.42
N LYS A 101 -0.85 -23.69 0.84
CA LYS A 101 -0.34 -24.91 1.45
C LYS A 101 -1.50 -25.82 1.82
N ARG A 102 -1.44 -27.07 1.36
CA ARG A 102 -2.33 -28.13 1.86
C ARG A 102 -1.79 -28.61 3.20
N ASP A 103 -2.23 -27.99 4.29
CA ASP A 103 -1.97 -28.56 5.61
C ASP A 103 -3.02 -29.62 5.91
N PHE A 104 -2.56 -30.86 6.01
CA PHE A 104 -3.37 -32.00 6.45
C PHE A 104 -3.31 -32.07 7.99
N SER A 105 -3.83 -31.04 8.69
CA SER A 105 -3.86 -31.07 10.16
C SER A 105 -5.18 -31.67 10.65
N PHE A 106 -5.17 -32.95 11.03
CA PHE A 106 -6.24 -33.49 11.86
C PHE A 106 -6.03 -33.01 13.30
N GLY A 107 -7.00 -32.28 13.85
CA GLY A 107 -7.03 -32.00 15.28
C GLY A 107 -7.21 -33.32 16.04
N CYS A 108 -6.25 -33.69 16.90
CA CYS A 108 -6.31 -34.93 17.67
C CYS A 108 -7.57 -35.07 18.55
N MET A 109 -8.20 -33.95 18.92
CA MET A 109 -9.46 -33.94 19.67
C MET A 109 -10.69 -34.36 18.85
N GLU A 110 -10.64 -34.30 17.51
CA GLU A 110 -11.73 -34.81 16.66
C GLU A 110 -11.62 -36.33 16.41
N ILE A 111 -10.44 -36.92 16.58
CA ILE A 111 -10.23 -38.35 16.27
C ILE A 111 -10.84 -39.27 17.34
N VAL A 112 -10.83 -38.87 18.62
CA VAL A 112 -11.22 -39.75 19.73
C VAL A 112 -12.74 -39.86 19.89
N GLY A 113 -13.51 -38.83 19.52
CA GLY A 113 -14.98 -38.86 19.58
C GLY A 113 -15.67 -39.56 18.40
N PHE A 114 -15.00 -39.68 17.26
CA PHE A 114 -15.61 -40.09 15.99
C PHE A 114 -15.45 -41.58 15.63
N ILE A 115 -14.52 -42.29 16.27
CA ILE A 115 -14.28 -43.73 16.02
C ILE A 115 -15.49 -44.60 16.42
N TRP A 116 -16.41 -44.10 17.25
CA TRP A 116 -17.48 -44.90 17.82
C TRP A 116 -18.88 -44.70 17.20
N THR A 117 -19.15 -43.66 16.41
CA THR A 117 -20.55 -43.36 16.00
C THR A 117 -20.81 -43.13 14.51
N PHE A 118 -19.84 -42.75 13.67
CA PHE A 118 -20.21 -42.16 12.37
C PHE A 118 -19.21 -42.42 11.22
N SER A 119 -18.78 -43.66 11.02
CA SER A 119 -17.82 -44.01 9.95
C SER A 119 -18.28 -43.53 8.56
N LEU A 120 -19.52 -43.77 8.15
CA LEU A 120 -19.99 -43.39 6.80
C LEU A 120 -20.21 -41.88 6.62
N TYR A 121 -20.75 -41.21 7.65
CA TYR A 121 -21.02 -39.77 7.60
C TYR A 121 -19.73 -38.95 7.74
N PHE A 122 -18.74 -39.48 8.45
CA PHE A 122 -17.39 -38.93 8.50
C PHE A 122 -16.70 -38.99 7.14
N TRP A 123 -16.79 -40.13 6.43
CA TRP A 123 -16.26 -40.23 5.07
C TRP A 123 -16.97 -39.29 4.11
N ILE A 124 -18.30 -39.20 4.14
CA ILE A 124 -19.07 -38.26 3.30
C ILE A 124 -18.74 -36.80 3.66
N TRP A 125 -18.64 -36.47 4.94
CA TRP A 125 -18.29 -35.11 5.39
C TRP A 125 -16.87 -34.72 5.02
N LEU A 126 -15.89 -35.63 5.11
CA LEU A 126 -14.53 -35.43 4.61
C LEU A 126 -14.47 -35.30 3.09
N PHE A 127 -15.29 -36.06 2.36
CA PHE A 127 -15.34 -36.01 0.90
C PHE A 127 -16.04 -34.75 0.39
N LEU A 128 -17.09 -34.28 1.09
CA LEU A 128 -17.83 -33.07 0.75
C LEU A 128 -17.12 -31.80 1.23
N ARG A 129 -16.42 -31.84 2.38
CA ARG A 129 -15.43 -30.82 2.75
C ARG A 129 -14.11 -31.13 2.05
N GLY A 130 -14.12 -31.05 0.72
CA GLY A 130 -12.88 -30.89 -0.04
C GLY A 130 -12.04 -29.87 0.69
N THR A 131 -10.88 -30.29 1.19
CA THR A 131 -10.03 -29.47 2.04
C THR A 131 -9.64 -28.24 1.25
N ASN A 132 -10.34 -27.13 1.48
CA ASN A 132 -10.00 -25.88 0.83
C ASN A 132 -8.55 -25.57 1.17
N PRO A 133 -7.67 -25.35 0.18
CA PRO A 133 -6.28 -25.03 0.47
C PRO A 133 -6.26 -23.81 1.37
N ILE A 134 -5.59 -23.94 2.51
CA ILE A 134 -5.40 -22.82 3.43
C ILE A 134 -4.46 -21.85 2.71
N GLN A 135 -4.94 -20.63 2.52
CA GLN A 135 -4.16 -19.57 1.91
C GLN A 135 -3.29 -18.91 2.98
N TYR A 136 -2.03 -18.71 2.62
CA TYR A 136 -1.03 -18.04 3.43
C TYR A 136 -0.54 -16.80 2.70
N GLU A 137 -0.37 -15.71 3.45
CA GLU A 137 0.25 -14.48 2.97
C GLU A 137 1.54 -14.21 3.77
N GLU A 138 2.61 -13.87 3.06
CA GLU A 138 3.86 -13.42 3.64
C GLU A 138 4.12 -11.98 3.21
N LEU A 139 4.45 -11.13 4.17
CA LEU A 139 4.81 -9.74 3.90
C LEU A 139 6.28 -9.68 3.46
N ILE A 140 6.52 -9.29 2.21
CA ILE A 140 7.87 -9.25 1.62
C ILE A 140 8.55 -7.91 1.92
N GLY A 141 7.83 -6.82 1.69
CA GLY A 141 8.40 -5.48 1.67
C GLY A 141 7.35 -4.38 1.62
N TYR A 142 7.74 -3.16 1.94
CA TYR A 142 6.92 -1.97 1.77
C TYR A 142 7.58 -1.11 0.71
N ARG A 143 6.86 -0.85 -0.39
CA ARG A 143 7.37 -0.06 -1.50
C ARG A 143 6.45 1.11 -1.81
N VAL A 144 6.99 2.32 -1.78
CA VAL A 144 6.30 3.53 -2.25
C VAL A 144 7.16 4.22 -3.29
N LYS A 145 6.57 4.52 -4.46
CA LYS A 145 7.26 5.31 -5.48
C LYS A 145 7.25 6.77 -5.06
N MET A 146 8.42 7.38 -4.93
CA MET A 146 8.58 8.77 -4.53
C MET A 146 9.13 9.60 -5.68
N ARG A 147 8.79 10.88 -5.70
CA ARG A 147 9.44 11.89 -6.56
C ARG A 147 9.86 13.12 -5.77
N ARG A 148 10.88 13.80 -6.24
CA ARG A 148 11.31 15.10 -5.72
C ARG A 148 11.68 16.02 -6.88
N PRO A 149 11.43 17.33 -6.81
CA PRO A 149 11.89 18.25 -7.84
C PRO A 149 13.42 18.29 -7.90
N LYS A 150 13.99 18.13 -9.10
CA LYS A 150 15.44 18.26 -9.28
C LYS A 150 15.82 19.71 -9.00
N ALA A 151 16.76 19.94 -8.09
CA ALA A 151 17.30 21.27 -7.88
C ALA A 151 17.81 21.80 -9.23
N LYS A 152 17.43 23.03 -9.60
CA LYS A 152 18.09 23.70 -10.72
C LYS A 152 19.54 23.82 -10.29
N ASN A 153 20.44 23.06 -10.91
CA ASN A 153 21.87 23.25 -10.76
C ASN A 153 22.11 24.74 -11.03
N SER A 154 22.45 25.49 -9.98
CA SER A 154 22.88 26.88 -10.07
C SER A 154 24.23 26.86 -10.78
N ALA A 155 24.16 26.88 -12.11
CA ALA A 155 25.27 27.13 -13.01
C ALA A 155 25.51 28.64 -13.09
#